data_AF-A0A9N9QP91-F1
#
_entry.id   AF-A0A9N9QP91-F1
#
_cell.length_a   1.000
_cell.length_b   1.000
_cell.length_c   1.000
_cell.angle_alpha   90.00
_cell.angle_beta   90.00
_cell.angle_gamma   90.00
#
_symmetry.space_group_name_H-M   'P 1'
#
loop_
_entity.id
_entity.type
_entity.pdbx_description
1 polymer ?
#
loop_
_entity_poly.entity_id
_entity_poly.type
_entity_poly.pdbx_seq_one_letter_code
_entity_poly.pdbx_strand_id
1 'polypeptide(L)'
;MEKMGTTAAMLKCHSIVSVYYIRVLCVFCCDISTFSAFNMPKAIKSDARSIILKVKAFFEEEARVEAPFIPFNQVYKRISAATGLSQGLISKIVKEGHAAEEAGTKIRTPGKERKRQSGFIHVDDFDIGVIRRKVHEFYSIKKELPTVKKLLEVLKTEINLLLNKY
;
A
#
# COMPACT_ATOMS: atom_id res chain seq x y z
N MET A 1 28.86 -37.26 -66.97
CA MET A 1 28.38 -35.87 -66.74
C MET A 1 26.96 -35.97 -66.22
N GLU A 2 26.70 -35.21 -65.16
CA GLU A 2 25.52 -35.11 -64.29
C GLU A 2 24.17 -35.41 -64.99
N LYS A 3 23.19 -36.05 -64.35
CA LYS A 3 22.42 -35.47 -63.24
C LYS A 3 21.85 -36.52 -62.28
N MET A 4 21.99 -36.20 -61.00
CA MET A 4 21.26 -36.71 -59.83
C MET A 4 19.73 -36.59 -60.09
N GLY A 5 18.87 -37.54 -59.74
CA GLY A 5 18.62 -38.07 -58.39
C GLY A 5 17.37 -37.36 -57.80
N THR A 6 16.50 -38.10 -57.09
CA THR A 6 15.21 -37.70 -56.47
C THR A 6 14.02 -37.60 -57.45
N THR A 7 12.85 -38.24 -57.29
CA THR A 7 12.04 -38.54 -56.09
C THR A 7 11.09 -39.73 -56.37
N ALA A 8 11.24 -40.85 -55.65
CA ALA A 8 10.17 -41.85 -55.52
C ALA A 8 10.48 -42.81 -54.38
N ALA A 9 10.21 -42.40 -53.14
CA ALA A 9 10.06 -43.34 -52.04
C ALA A 9 9.32 -42.70 -50.86
N MET A 10 8.46 -43.51 -50.23
CA MET A 10 7.95 -43.36 -48.86
C MET A 10 6.64 -42.57 -48.69
N LEU A 11 5.58 -43.04 -49.38
CA LEU A 11 4.33 -43.31 -48.65
C LEU A 11 4.63 -44.42 -47.63
N LYS A 12 4.83 -44.03 -46.36
CA LYS A 12 4.68 -44.86 -45.14
C LYS A 12 5.17 -44.04 -43.96
N CYS A 13 4.34 -43.13 -43.45
CA CYS A 13 4.50 -42.54 -42.11
C CYS A 13 3.23 -41.78 -41.67
N HIS A 14 2.04 -42.37 -41.88
CA HIS A 14 0.76 -41.75 -41.50
C HIS A 14 0.13 -42.33 -40.22
N SER A 15 0.92 -42.96 -39.33
CA SER A 15 0.37 -43.46 -38.05
C SER A 15 1.28 -43.34 -36.82
N ILE A 16 2.40 -42.61 -36.90
CA ILE A 16 3.29 -42.42 -35.73
C ILE A 16 3.43 -40.94 -35.33
N VAL A 17 3.04 -39.99 -36.19
CA VAL A 17 3.22 -38.54 -35.91
C VAL A 17 2.07 -37.94 -35.08
N SER A 18 0.94 -38.64 -34.90
CA SER A 18 -0.21 -38.08 -34.15
C SER A 18 -0.15 -38.26 -32.62
N VAL A 19 0.74 -39.10 -32.09
CA VAL A 19 0.82 -39.36 -30.64
C VAL A 19 1.95 -38.56 -29.97
N TYR A 20 2.91 -38.06 -30.74
CA TYR A 20 4.02 -37.23 -30.22
C TYR A 20 3.69 -35.74 -30.11
N TYR A 21 2.63 -35.24 -30.75
CA TYR A 21 2.23 -33.83 -30.63
C TYR A 21 1.32 -33.55 -29.43
N ILE A 22 0.72 -34.58 -28.83
CA ILE A 22 -0.19 -34.43 -27.66
C ILE A 22 0.58 -34.51 -26.33
N ARG A 23 1.81 -35.04 -26.32
CA ARG A 23 2.60 -35.20 -25.09
C ARG A 23 3.61 -34.08 -24.80
N VAL A 24 3.82 -33.14 -25.74
CA VAL A 24 4.67 -31.95 -25.53
C VAL A 24 3.86 -30.72 -25.08
N LEU A 25 2.53 -30.77 -25.15
CA LEU A 25 1.64 -29.71 -24.66
C LEU A 25 1.29 -29.82 -23.17
N CYS A 26 1.76 -30.84 -22.46
CA CYS A 26 1.44 -31.08 -21.05
C CYS A 26 2.54 -30.61 -20.07
N VAL A 27 3.64 -30.02 -20.57
CA VAL A 27 4.81 -29.61 -19.76
C VAL A 27 5.04 -28.08 -19.76
N PHE A 28 4.16 -27.30 -20.38
CA PHE A 28 4.19 -25.83 -20.28
C PHE A 28 2.85 -25.30 -19.77
N CYS A 29 2.92 -24.47 -18.74
CA CYS A 29 1.82 -23.86 -17.97
C CYS A 29 1.22 -24.70 -16.82
N CYS A 30 2.06 -25.45 -16.11
CA CYS A 30 1.87 -25.61 -14.66
C CYS A 30 2.70 -24.55 -13.92
N ASP A 31 2.42 -23.27 -14.16
CA ASP A 31 2.93 -22.14 -13.36
C ASP A 31 1.76 -21.28 -12.84
N ILE A 32 0.63 -21.92 -12.50
CA ILE A 32 -0.46 -21.30 -11.71
C ILE A 32 -0.07 -21.33 -10.21
N SER A 33 1.20 -21.01 -9.92
CA SER A 33 1.80 -21.11 -8.59
C SER A 33 2.40 -19.78 -8.16
N THR A 34 1.73 -18.68 -8.47
CA THR A 34 1.76 -17.50 -7.60
C THR A 34 0.32 -17.16 -7.23
N PHE A 35 -0.29 -18.06 -6.46
CA PHE A 35 -1.45 -17.73 -5.63
C PHE A 35 -0.99 -16.67 -4.63
N SER A 36 -0.94 -15.43 -5.10
CA SER A 36 -0.61 -14.26 -4.31
C SER A 36 -1.56 -14.22 -3.13
N ALA A 37 -0.99 -14.13 -1.93
CA ALA A 37 -1.76 -14.02 -0.69
C ALA A 37 -2.68 -12.80 -0.82
N PHE A 38 -3.96 -13.04 -1.08
CA PHE A 38 -4.98 -12.00 -1.13
C PHE A 38 -5.11 -11.45 0.30
N ASN A 39 -4.36 -10.39 0.58
CA ASN A 39 -4.53 -9.63 1.81
C ASN A 39 -5.93 -9.00 1.75
N MET A 40 -6.92 -9.62 2.40
CA MET A 40 -8.23 -9.01 2.53
C MET A 40 -8.14 -7.83 3.51
N PRO A 41 -8.24 -6.57 3.04
CA PRO A 41 -8.25 -5.45 3.95
C PRO A 41 -9.56 -5.46 4.75
N LYS A 42 -9.48 -5.11 6.03
CA LYS A 42 -10.65 -5.07 6.94
C LYS A 42 -11.79 -4.16 6.40
N ALA A 43 -11.44 -3.10 5.66
CA ALA A 43 -12.40 -2.25 4.96
C ALA A 43 -11.73 -1.49 3.80
N ILE A 44 -12.39 -1.47 2.63
CA ILE A 44 -11.99 -0.67 1.46
C ILE A 44 -12.71 0.68 1.51
N LYS A 45 -11.95 1.78 1.37
CA LYS A 45 -12.47 3.17 1.36
C LYS A 45 -13.30 3.46 0.09
N SER A 46 -14.17 4.47 0.15
CA SER A 46 -15.04 4.90 -0.95
C SER A 46 -14.31 5.10 -2.27
N ASP A 47 -13.16 5.77 -2.23
CA ASP A 47 -12.43 6.19 -3.43
C ASP A 47 -11.90 4.97 -4.20
N ALA A 48 -11.36 3.99 -3.46
CA ALA A 48 -10.91 2.72 -4.02
C ALA A 48 -12.10 1.94 -4.64
N ARG A 49 -13.28 1.96 -4.02
CA ARG A 49 -14.49 1.34 -4.60
C ARG A 49 -14.89 1.99 -5.91
N SER A 50 -14.86 3.33 -5.99
CA SER A 50 -15.15 4.04 -7.24
C SER A 50 -14.17 3.70 -8.35
N ILE A 51 -12.87 3.61 -8.03
CA ILE A 51 -11.85 3.20 -8.98
C ILE A 51 -12.10 1.78 -9.49
N ILE A 52 -12.37 0.82 -8.60
CA ILE A 52 -12.66 -0.56 -8.98
C ILE A 52 -13.86 -0.64 -9.92
N LEU A 53 -14.93 0.12 -9.66
CA LEU A 53 -16.11 0.16 -10.52
C LEU A 53 -15.81 0.73 -11.92
N LYS A 54 -14.98 1.78 -12.01
CA LYS A 54 -14.57 2.35 -13.31
C LYS A 54 -13.73 1.38 -14.12
N VAL A 55 -12.77 0.72 -13.47
CA VAL A 55 -11.90 -0.28 -14.11
C VAL A 55 -12.73 -1.46 -14.61
N LYS A 56 -13.69 -1.94 -13.81
CA LYS A 56 -14.63 -2.99 -14.21
C LYS A 56 -15.40 -2.57 -15.47
N ALA A 57 -16.02 -1.38 -15.45
CA ALA A 57 -16.81 -0.89 -16.58
C ALA A 57 -15.96 -0.77 -17.87
N PHE A 58 -14.72 -0.29 -17.76
CA PHE A 58 -13.80 -0.19 -18.89
C PHE A 58 -13.53 -1.56 -19.54
N PHE A 59 -13.26 -2.59 -18.74
CA PHE A 59 -13.00 -3.93 -19.26
C PHE A 59 -14.25 -4.66 -19.75
N GLU A 60 -15.43 -4.36 -19.20
CA GLU A 60 -16.70 -4.88 -19.73
C GLU A 60 -16.99 -4.33 -21.13
N GLU A 61 -16.68 -3.06 -21.38
CA GLU A 61 -16.80 -2.49 -22.72
C GLU A 61 -15.77 -3.07 -23.70
N GLU A 62 -14.52 -3.31 -23.27
CA GLU A 62 -13.53 -4.03 -24.10
C GLU A 62 -14.00 -5.45 -24.42
N ALA A 63 -14.61 -6.15 -23.47
CA ALA A 63 -15.16 -7.48 -23.67
C ALA A 63 -16.34 -7.48 -24.65
N ARG A 64 -17.18 -6.44 -24.63
CA ARG A 64 -18.31 -6.29 -25.57
C ARG A 64 -17.88 -6.10 -27.02
N VAL A 65 -16.77 -5.38 -27.23
CA VAL A 65 -16.23 -5.08 -28.57
C VAL A 65 -15.27 -6.17 -29.05
N GLU A 66 -14.82 -7.06 -28.15
CA GLU A 66 -13.81 -8.11 -28.38
C GLU A 66 -12.50 -7.57 -28.95
N ALA A 67 -12.25 -6.27 -28.78
CA ALA A 67 -11.06 -5.60 -29.25
C ALA A 67 -10.60 -4.54 -28.23
N PRO A 68 -9.29 -4.41 -27.99
CA PRO A 68 -8.77 -3.41 -27.09
C PRO A 68 -8.97 -2.01 -27.67
N PHE A 69 -9.58 -1.09 -26.91
CA PHE A 69 -9.71 0.31 -27.32
C PHE A 69 -8.35 1.01 -27.42
N ILE A 70 -7.41 0.60 -26.57
CA ILE A 70 -6.05 1.14 -26.50
C ILE A 70 -5.08 -0.03 -26.71
N PRO A 71 -4.08 0.11 -27.60
CA PRO A 71 -3.13 -0.97 -27.86
C PRO A 71 -2.35 -1.35 -26.59
N PHE A 72 -2.05 -2.64 -26.44
CA PHE A 72 -1.37 -3.20 -25.25
C PHE A 72 0.00 -2.55 -24.96
N ASN A 73 0.68 -2.06 -26.00
CA ASN A 73 1.97 -1.37 -25.86
C ASN A 73 1.85 -0.07 -25.03
N GLN A 74 0.67 0.57 -25.01
CA GLN A 74 0.46 1.86 -24.37
C GLN A 74 -0.13 1.71 -22.96
N VAL A 75 0.60 1.03 -22.08
CA VAL A 75 0.18 0.65 -20.72
C VAL A 75 -0.32 1.85 -19.91
N TYR A 76 0.43 2.95 -19.84
CA TYR A 76 0.05 4.14 -19.06
C TYR A 76 -1.25 4.80 -19.53
N LYS A 77 -1.52 4.79 -20.84
CA LYS A 77 -2.77 5.33 -21.39
C LYS A 77 -3.96 4.43 -21.04
N ARG A 78 -3.78 3.11 -21.08
CA ARG A 78 -4.81 2.15 -20.67
C ARG A 78 -5.15 2.26 -19.19
N ILE A 79 -4.14 2.36 -18.32
CA ILE A 79 -4.35 2.57 -16.87
C ILE A 79 -5.08 3.90 -16.63
N SER A 80 -4.67 4.97 -17.33
CA SER A 80 -5.30 6.28 -17.24
C SER A 80 -6.76 6.25 -17.64
N ALA A 81 -7.11 5.58 -18.75
CA ALA A 81 -8.49 5.42 -19.20
C ALA A 81 -9.33 4.57 -18.23
N ALA A 82 -8.80 3.43 -17.77
CA ALA A 82 -9.53 2.53 -16.87
C ALA A 82 -9.76 3.13 -15.46
N THR A 83 -8.77 3.84 -14.93
CA THR A 83 -8.79 4.39 -13.56
C THR A 83 -9.38 5.80 -13.53
N GLY A 84 -9.32 6.54 -14.64
CA GLY A 84 -9.67 7.96 -14.72
C GLY A 84 -8.66 8.89 -14.05
N LEU A 85 -7.39 8.47 -13.95
CA LEU A 85 -6.31 9.26 -13.34
C LEU A 85 -5.34 9.77 -14.41
N SER A 86 -4.60 10.84 -14.09
CA SER A 86 -3.58 11.38 -15.00
C SER A 86 -2.36 10.46 -15.09
N GLN A 87 -1.74 10.40 -16.27
CA GLN A 87 -0.52 9.60 -16.50
C GLN A 87 0.63 10.00 -15.58
N GLY A 88 0.76 11.30 -15.30
CA GLY A 88 1.79 11.81 -14.39
C GLY A 88 1.62 11.30 -12.95
N LEU A 89 0.37 11.19 -12.47
CA LEU A 89 0.08 10.62 -11.16
C LEU A 89 0.41 9.12 -11.13
N ILE A 90 0.02 8.38 -12.16
CA ILE A 90 0.32 6.94 -12.28
C ILE A 90 1.83 6.71 -12.27
N SER A 91 2.60 7.49 -13.04
CA SER A 91 4.07 7.39 -13.06
C SER A 91 4.69 7.65 -11.68
N LYS A 92 4.18 8.62 -10.92
CA LYS A 92 4.63 8.87 -9.54
C LYS A 92 4.35 7.69 -8.64
N ILE A 93 3.13 7.15 -8.67
CA ILE A 93 2.73 5.99 -7.86
C ILE A 93 3.59 4.76 -8.19
N VAL A 94 3.89 4.50 -9.46
CA VAL A 94 4.76 3.40 -9.87
C VAL A 94 6.17 3.57 -9.31
N LYS A 95 6.74 4.78 -9.38
CA LYS A 95 8.05 5.09 -8.77
C LYS A 95 8.05 4.91 -7.26
N GLU A 96 7.00 5.38 -6.58
CA GLU A 96 6.82 5.18 -5.14
C GLU A 96 6.68 3.69 -4.79
N GLY A 97 6.01 2.90 -5.64
CA GLY A 97 5.88 1.45 -5.52
C GLY A 97 7.22 0.73 -5.58
N HIS A 98 8.04 1.02 -6.59
CA HIS A 98 9.38 0.45 -6.71
C HIS A 98 10.28 0.83 -5.53
N ALA A 99 10.28 2.10 -5.13
CA ALA A 99 11.05 2.55 -3.97
C ALA A 99 10.60 1.87 -2.66
N ALA A 100 9.30 1.59 -2.52
CA ALA A 100 8.76 0.90 -1.35
C ALA A 100 9.11 -0.60 -1.35
N GLU A 101 9.10 -1.25 -2.51
CA GLU A 101 9.52 -2.64 -2.70
C GLU A 101 11.01 -2.83 -2.37
N GLU A 102 11.88 -1.96 -2.89
CA GLU A 102 13.32 -1.94 -2.58
C GLU A 102 13.58 -1.75 -1.08
N ALA A 103 12.79 -0.88 -0.43
CA ALA A 103 12.89 -0.63 1.00
C ALA A 103 12.18 -1.69 1.88
N GLY A 104 11.43 -2.63 1.29
CA GLY A 104 10.60 -3.60 2.02
C GLY A 104 9.47 -2.95 2.86
N THR A 105 9.07 -1.72 2.51
CA THR A 105 8.07 -0.95 3.26
C THR A 105 6.75 -0.81 2.48
N LYS A 106 5.68 -0.40 3.18
CA LYS A 106 4.38 -0.15 2.53
C LYS A 106 4.41 1.17 1.78
N ILE A 107 3.77 1.23 0.62
CA ILE A 107 3.57 2.49 -0.13
C ILE A 107 2.86 3.50 0.79
N ARG A 108 3.59 4.56 1.17
CA ARG A 108 3.04 5.63 2.01
C ARG A 108 2.25 6.57 1.11
N THR A 109 0.99 6.82 1.47
CA THR A 109 0.24 7.91 0.81
C THR A 109 0.93 9.23 1.12
N PRO A 110 1.33 10.01 0.10
CA PRO A 110 1.89 11.34 0.32
C PRO A 110 0.85 12.18 1.04
N GLY A 111 1.15 12.54 2.28
CA GLY A 111 0.21 13.17 3.19
C GLY A 111 0.91 13.72 4.41
N LYS A 112 0.26 14.66 5.09
CA LYS A 112 0.82 15.39 6.23
C LYS A 112 1.21 14.41 7.34
N GLU A 113 2.51 14.28 7.55
CA GLU A 113 3.03 13.57 8.71
C GLU A 113 2.68 14.39 9.96
N ARG A 114 1.74 13.89 10.75
CA ARG A 114 1.44 14.50 12.05
C ARG A 114 2.62 14.20 12.95
N LYS A 115 3.45 15.22 13.25
CA LYS A 115 4.37 15.17 14.39
C LYS A 115 3.52 14.88 15.62
N ARG A 116 3.52 13.63 16.08
CA ARG A 116 2.99 13.31 17.40
C ARG A 116 4.01 13.90 18.36
N GLN A 117 3.61 14.89 19.15
CA GLN A 117 4.38 15.22 20.34
C GLN A 117 4.35 13.94 21.19
N SER A 118 5.48 13.22 21.25
CA SER A 118 5.63 12.10 22.15
C SER A 118 5.56 12.68 23.56
N GLY A 119 4.38 12.60 24.16
CA GLY A 119 4.04 13.26 25.43
C GLY A 119 4.67 12.62 26.65
N PHE A 120 5.94 12.22 26.56
CA PHE A 120 6.70 11.92 27.76
C PHE A 120 7.42 13.20 28.19
N ILE A 121 6.73 13.99 29.01
CA ILE A 121 7.37 15.03 29.79
C ILE A 121 8.22 14.28 30.81
N HIS A 122 9.55 14.38 30.70
CA HIS A 122 10.43 13.89 31.75
C HIS A 122 10.23 14.80 32.96
N VAL A 123 9.57 14.27 34.00
CA VAL A 123 9.35 14.96 35.27
C VAL A 123 10.27 14.28 36.28
N ASP A 124 11.13 15.06 36.93
CA ASP A 124 12.04 14.57 37.97
C ASP A 124 11.23 14.09 39.19
N ASP A 125 11.70 13.04 39.87
CA ASP A 125 11.04 12.49 41.07
C ASP A 125 10.79 13.54 42.16
N PHE A 126 11.68 14.54 42.24
CA PHE A 126 11.52 15.69 43.13
C PHE A 126 10.27 16.52 42.78
N ASP A 127 10.10 16.87 41.51
CA ASP A 127 8.96 17.65 41.01
C ASP A 127 7.65 16.89 41.22
N ILE A 128 7.65 15.57 40.98
CA ILE A 128 6.50 14.72 41.28
C ILE A 128 6.15 14.79 42.78
N GLY A 129 7.15 14.78 43.65
CA GLY A 129 6.97 14.94 45.10
C GLY A 129 6.34 16.29 45.48
N VAL A 130 6.77 17.39 44.86
CA VAL A 130 6.21 18.72 45.08
C VAL A 130 4.74 18.78 44.64
N ILE A 131 4.42 18.24 43.46
CA ILE A 131 3.05 18.20 42.93
C ILE A 131 2.13 17.40 43.87
N ARG A 132 2.56 16.23 44.35
CA ARG A 132 1.78 15.40 45.28
C ARG A 132 1.44 16.13 46.58
N ARG A 133 2.42 16.83 47.18
CA ARG A 133 2.20 17.61 48.41
C ARG A 133 1.16 18.71 48.19
N LYS A 134 1.24 19.41 47.06
CA LYS A 134 0.31 20.49 46.74
C LYS A 134 -1.10 19.98 46.49
N VAL A 135 -1.24 18.87 45.77
CA VAL A 135 -2.54 18.20 45.61
C VAL A 135 -3.15 17.84 46.97
N HIS A 136 -2.35 17.31 47.90
CA HIS A 136 -2.84 17.00 49.24
C HIS A 136 -3.24 18.26 50.04
N GLU A 137 -2.50 19.35 49.91
CA GLU A 137 -2.82 20.63 50.53
C GLU A 137 -4.18 21.20 50.08
N PHE A 138 -4.53 21.02 48.80
CA PHE A 138 -5.85 21.41 48.27
C PHE A 138 -6.99 20.65 48.96
N TYR A 139 -6.82 19.36 49.22
CA TYR A 139 -7.81 18.56 49.92
C TYR A 139 -7.87 18.85 51.43
N SER A 140 -6.71 19.00 52.08
CA SER A 140 -6.61 19.12 53.54
C SER A 140 -6.90 20.53 54.05
N ILE A 141 -6.31 21.56 53.42
CA ILE A 141 -6.39 22.95 53.89
C ILE A 141 -7.54 23.69 53.21
N LYS A 142 -7.60 23.65 51.87
CA LYS A 142 -8.56 24.43 51.09
C LYS A 142 -9.94 23.75 50.97
N LYS A 143 -10.02 22.43 51.17
CA LYS A 143 -11.22 21.60 50.96
C LYS A 143 -11.87 21.81 49.58
N GLU A 144 -11.05 22.04 48.57
CA GLU A 144 -11.49 22.26 47.18
C GLU A 144 -10.92 21.19 46.25
N LEU A 145 -11.64 20.92 45.15
CA LEU A 145 -11.16 20.01 44.12
C LEU A 145 -9.99 20.64 43.34
N PRO A 146 -8.81 19.98 43.30
CA PRO A 146 -7.66 20.49 42.58
C PRO A 146 -7.92 20.39 41.07
N THR A 147 -8.22 21.53 40.46
CA THR A 147 -8.32 21.66 39.00
C THR A 147 -6.94 21.98 38.42
N VAL A 148 -6.63 21.48 37.22
CA VAL A 148 -5.32 21.70 36.55
C VAL A 148 -4.93 23.19 36.50
N LYS A 149 -5.90 24.10 36.24
CA LYS A 149 -5.65 25.55 36.22
C LYS A 149 -5.23 26.12 37.57
N LYS A 150 -5.94 25.75 38.64
CA LYS A 150 -5.66 26.20 40.01
C LYS A 150 -4.31 25.68 40.52
N LEU A 151 -4.02 24.41 40.23
CA LEU A 151 -2.71 23.81 40.50
C LEU A 151 -1.61 24.57 39.76
N LEU A 152 -1.81 24.84 38.47
CA LEU A 152 -0.81 25.55 37.66
C LEU A 152 -0.53 26.95 38.20
N GLU A 153 -1.54 27.70 38.65
CA GLU A 153 -1.36 29.01 39.28
C GLU A 153 -0.54 28.91 40.57
N VAL A 154 -0.93 28.04 41.49
CA VAL A 154 -0.20 27.84 42.76
C VAL A 154 1.23 27.38 42.52
N LEU A 155 1.45 26.42 41.61
CA LEU A 155 2.78 25.94 41.27
C LEU A 155 3.61 27.05 40.61
N LYS A 156 3.04 27.91 39.77
CA LYS A 156 3.75 29.06 39.19
C LYS A 156 4.13 30.11 40.24
N THR A 157 3.25 30.37 41.21
CA THR A 157 3.49 31.36 42.26
C THR A 157 4.56 30.90 43.25
N GLU A 158 4.54 29.62 43.64
CA GLU A 158 5.42 29.08 44.69
C GLU A 158 6.71 28.45 44.12
N ILE A 159 6.69 27.98 42.88
CA ILE A 159 7.80 27.26 42.20
C ILE A 159 8.24 28.05 40.96
N ASN A 160 8.38 29.36 41.11
CA ASN A 160 8.61 30.32 40.03
C ASN A 160 10.00 30.22 39.33
N LEU A 161 10.60 29.02 39.19
CA LEU A 161 11.93 28.83 38.61
C LEU A 161 12.11 27.60 37.67
N LEU A 162 11.14 26.68 37.52
CA LEU A 162 11.39 25.45 36.73
C LEU A 162 10.73 25.39 35.34
N LEU A 163 9.88 26.36 34.98
CA LEU A 163 9.17 26.36 33.68
C LEU A 163 9.81 27.23 32.59
N ASN A 164 10.98 27.85 32.84
CA ASN A 164 11.75 28.59 31.82
C ASN A 164 12.91 27.77 31.22
N LYS A 165 13.00 26.48 31.52
CA LYS A 165 13.82 25.54 30.77
C LYS A 165 12.87 24.57 30.08
N TYR A 166 13.01 24.44 28.75
CA TYR A 166 12.20 23.67 27.80
C TYR A 166 11.08 24.46 27.10
#